data_AF-A0A369RXF9-F1
#
_entry.id   AF-A0A369RXF9-F1
#
_cell.length_a   1.000
_cell.length_b   1.000
_cell.length_c   1.000
_cell.angle_alpha   90.00
_cell.angle_beta   90.00
_cell.angle_gamma   90.00
#
_symmetry.space_group_name_H-M   'P 1'
#
loop_
_entity.id
_entity.type
_entity.pdbx_description
1 polymer ?
#
loop_
_entity_poly.entity_id
_entity_poly.type
_entity_poly.pdbx_seq_one_letter_code
_entity_poly.pdbx_strand_id
1 'polypeptide(L)'
;MISPMNIKHHVHSQVHNLSLRRKMKHCQFNKSIINAALFKELAHIQELYLDSNNLSGVNLSLITNLVNMISLILGGNDLDQLSENILRKLYQTRHLELSDCELKSIGLGGISPLANINRLNFDKNQLQNTDYFSLIKLSNLKKLLLNRNNITDICTTPDAASSNLELLSVDDNNIVTLGPYCLAGFKKLRQL
;
A
#
# COMPACT_ATOMS: atom_id res chain seq x y z
N MET A 1 28.38 -27.59 6.36
CA MET A 1 27.41 -27.37 5.27
C MET A 1 26.07 -27.96 5.71
N ILE A 2 25.08 -27.13 6.01
CA ILE A 2 23.77 -27.58 6.50
C ILE A 2 22.90 -27.90 5.28
N SER A 3 22.33 -29.11 5.26
CA SER A 3 21.58 -29.66 4.14
C SER A 3 20.30 -28.82 3.83
N PRO A 4 19.93 -28.58 2.56
CA PRO A 4 18.78 -27.76 2.16
C PRO A 4 17.41 -28.23 2.67
N MET A 5 17.33 -29.46 3.20
CA MET A 5 16.07 -30.09 3.63
C MET A 5 15.54 -29.58 4.98
N ASN A 6 16.37 -28.93 5.79
CA ASN A 6 15.98 -28.50 7.15
C ASN A 6 15.32 -27.10 7.22
N ILE A 7 15.45 -26.29 6.16
CA ILE A 7 14.91 -24.92 6.12
C ILE A 7 13.41 -24.93 5.76
N LYS A 8 12.98 -25.79 4.83
CA LYS A 8 11.56 -25.89 4.41
C LYS A 8 10.64 -26.33 5.55
N HIS A 9 11.04 -27.33 6.34
CA HIS A 9 10.24 -27.82 7.46
C HIS A 9 10.11 -26.80 8.59
N HIS A 10 11.19 -26.05 8.88
CA HIS A 10 11.19 -25.04 9.93
C HIS A 10 10.29 -23.84 9.57
N VAL A 11 10.37 -23.36 8.32
CA VAL A 11 9.50 -22.30 7.81
C VAL A 11 8.04 -22.74 7.78
N HIS A 12 7.75 -23.93 7.28
CA HIS A 12 6.37 -24.44 7.19
C HIS A 12 5.74 -24.59 8.58
N SER A 13 6.52 -24.98 9.61
CA SER A 13 6.03 -25.07 10.99
C SER A 13 5.77 -23.69 11.63
N GLN A 14 6.60 -22.69 11.32
CA GLN A 14 6.39 -21.31 11.80
C GLN A 14 5.19 -20.64 11.10
N VAL A 15 5.09 -20.79 9.78
CA VAL A 15 3.96 -20.29 8.99
C VAL A 15 2.66 -20.97 9.42
N HIS A 16 2.63 -22.29 9.62
CA HIS A 16 1.42 -23.01 10.01
C HIS A 16 0.90 -22.57 11.40
N ASN A 17 1.79 -22.27 12.35
CA ASN A 17 1.38 -21.82 13.68
C ASN A 17 0.96 -20.33 13.69
N LEU A 18 1.60 -19.50 12.85
CA LEU A 18 1.25 -18.09 12.67
C LEU A 18 0.00 -17.89 11.81
N SER A 19 -0.25 -18.78 10.85
CA SER A 19 -1.41 -18.73 9.98
C SER A 19 -2.69 -19.04 10.75
N LEU A 20 -2.67 -19.69 11.91
CA LEU A 20 -3.88 -19.81 12.75
C LEU A 20 -4.40 -18.45 13.28
N ARG A 21 -3.63 -17.37 13.12
CA ARG A 21 -3.98 -16.03 13.61
C ARG A 21 -4.53 -15.16 12.49
N ARG A 22 -5.49 -14.29 12.83
CA ARG A 22 -5.99 -13.25 11.90
C ARG A 22 -4.97 -12.15 11.61
N LYS A 23 -3.90 -12.07 12.39
CA LYS A 23 -2.86 -11.03 12.31
C LYS A 23 -1.49 -11.66 12.33
N MET A 24 -0.66 -11.31 11.37
CA MET A 24 0.72 -11.74 11.24
C MET A 24 1.62 -10.50 11.13
N LYS A 25 2.40 -10.27 12.19
CA LYS A 25 3.32 -9.14 12.34
C LYS A 25 4.77 -9.64 12.35
N HIS A 26 5.71 -8.80 11.93
CA HIS A 26 7.15 -9.12 11.92
C HIS A 26 7.48 -10.41 11.14
N CYS A 27 6.81 -10.63 10.01
CA CYS A 27 7.05 -11.81 9.19
C CYS A 27 8.37 -11.61 8.43
N GLN A 28 9.35 -12.46 8.71
CA GLN A 28 10.57 -12.55 7.93
C GLN A 28 10.37 -13.60 6.83
N PHE A 29 9.85 -13.16 5.68
CA PHE A 29 9.68 -14.03 4.52
C PHE A 29 10.76 -13.73 3.50
N ASN A 30 11.53 -14.75 3.11
CA ASN A 30 12.41 -14.64 1.97
C ASN A 30 11.68 -15.03 0.68
N LYS A 31 12.23 -14.63 -0.48
CA LYS A 31 11.65 -14.90 -1.81
C LYS A 31 11.35 -16.39 -2.06
N SER A 32 12.09 -17.32 -1.45
CA SER A 32 11.88 -18.76 -1.66
C SER A 32 10.63 -19.32 -0.97
N ILE A 33 10.10 -18.60 0.01
CA ILE A 33 8.94 -19.00 0.81
C ILE A 33 7.65 -18.43 0.21
N ILE A 34 7.75 -17.27 -0.44
CA ILE A 34 6.61 -16.54 -0.98
C ILE A 34 6.18 -17.15 -2.31
N ASN A 35 5.14 -17.99 -2.26
CA ASN A 35 4.56 -18.65 -3.41
C ASN A 35 3.03 -18.74 -3.27
N ALA A 36 2.37 -19.26 -4.31
CA ALA A 36 0.91 -19.35 -4.36
C ALA A 36 0.30 -20.20 -3.24
N ALA A 37 1.00 -21.27 -2.81
CA ALA A 37 0.52 -22.13 -1.74
C ALA A 37 0.49 -21.39 -0.40
N LEU A 38 1.54 -20.61 -0.09
CA LEU A 38 1.58 -19.75 1.10
C LEU A 38 0.39 -18.80 1.12
N PHE A 39 0.20 -17.99 0.08
CA PHE A 39 -0.90 -17.00 0.07
C PHE A 39 -2.29 -17.64 0.11
N LYS A 40 -2.44 -18.88 -0.35
CA LYS A 40 -3.68 -19.65 -0.18
C LYS A 40 -3.92 -20.03 1.28
N GLU A 41 -2.89 -20.43 2.01
CA GLU A 41 -2.97 -20.70 3.45
C GLU A 41 -3.22 -19.43 4.28
N LEU A 42 -2.82 -18.26 3.77
CA LEU A 42 -3.03 -16.97 4.44
C LEU A 42 -4.35 -16.28 4.04
N ALA A 43 -5.23 -16.93 3.28
CA ALA A 43 -6.44 -16.30 2.70
C ALA A 43 -7.43 -15.75 3.75
N HIS A 44 -7.38 -16.24 4.99
CA HIS A 44 -8.22 -15.78 6.10
C HIS A 44 -7.56 -14.69 6.97
N ILE A 45 -6.31 -14.31 6.67
CA ILE A 45 -5.62 -13.24 7.40
C ILE A 45 -6.22 -11.88 7.08
N GLN A 46 -6.29 -11.04 8.12
CA GLN A 46 -6.81 -9.68 8.08
C GLN A 46 -5.72 -8.61 8.23
N GLU A 47 -4.61 -8.93 8.92
CA GLU A 47 -3.47 -8.02 9.01
C GLU A 47 -2.19 -8.75 8.69
N LEU A 48 -1.44 -8.26 7.70
CA LEU A 48 -0.21 -8.89 7.25
C LEU A 48 0.89 -7.83 7.09
N TYR A 49 2.01 -8.06 7.78
CA TYR A 49 3.17 -7.18 7.77
C TYR A 49 4.34 -7.92 7.14
N LEU A 50 4.73 -7.44 5.95
CA LEU A 50 5.79 -7.96 5.12
C LEU A 50 6.83 -6.88 4.80
N ASP A 51 6.89 -5.81 5.57
CA ASP A 51 7.89 -4.76 5.43
C ASP A 51 9.31 -5.31 5.51
N SER A 52 10.21 -4.70 4.72
CA SER A 52 11.65 -5.00 4.71
C SER A 52 12.04 -6.47 4.44
N ASN A 53 11.32 -7.14 3.54
CA ASN A 53 11.56 -8.55 3.16
C ASN A 53 12.29 -8.73 1.82
N ASN A 54 12.72 -7.64 1.17
CA ASN A 54 13.33 -7.66 -0.17
C ASN A 54 12.47 -8.48 -1.16
N LEU A 55 11.23 -8.05 -1.37
CA LEU A 55 10.28 -8.74 -2.25
C LEU A 55 10.52 -8.53 -3.76
N SER A 56 11.65 -7.96 -4.16
CA SER A 56 12.01 -7.72 -5.57
C SER A 56 11.85 -9.00 -6.42
N GLY A 57 11.14 -8.93 -7.54
CA GLY A 57 10.88 -10.07 -8.42
C GLY A 57 9.90 -11.14 -7.87
N VAL A 58 9.30 -10.93 -6.69
CA VAL A 58 8.17 -11.75 -6.23
C VAL A 58 6.95 -11.43 -7.09
N ASN A 59 6.24 -12.47 -7.53
CA ASN A 59 4.97 -12.28 -8.22
C ASN A 59 3.90 -11.79 -7.24
N LEU A 60 3.73 -10.47 -7.14
CA LEU A 60 2.76 -9.84 -6.23
C LEU A 60 1.30 -10.07 -6.63
N SER A 61 1.00 -10.63 -7.81
CA SER A 61 -0.37 -11.03 -8.13
C SER A 61 -0.94 -12.03 -7.12
N LEU A 62 -0.08 -12.74 -6.38
CA LEU A 62 -0.48 -13.67 -5.33
C LEU A 62 -1.17 -12.99 -4.12
N ILE A 63 -0.94 -11.69 -3.91
CA ILE A 63 -1.63 -10.89 -2.89
C ILE A 63 -3.14 -10.84 -3.14
N THR A 64 -3.58 -11.05 -4.39
CA THR A 64 -5.01 -11.11 -4.72
C THR A 64 -5.77 -12.24 -4.04
N ASN A 65 -5.06 -13.25 -3.49
CA ASN A 65 -5.66 -14.32 -2.69
C ASN A 65 -5.99 -13.88 -1.25
N LEU A 66 -5.46 -12.74 -0.78
CA LEU A 66 -5.69 -12.20 0.56
C LEU A 66 -7.00 -11.42 0.63
N VAL A 67 -8.11 -12.09 0.32
CA VAL A 67 -9.42 -11.46 0.11
C VAL A 67 -10.05 -10.86 1.38
N ASN A 68 -9.59 -11.27 2.56
CA ASN A 68 -10.07 -10.78 3.86
C ASN A 68 -9.19 -9.68 4.46
N MET A 69 -8.25 -9.13 3.68
CA MET A 69 -7.25 -8.21 4.17
C MET A 69 -7.86 -6.86 4.58
N ILE A 70 -7.58 -6.45 5.82
CA ILE A 70 -7.93 -5.16 6.39
C ILE A 70 -6.71 -4.24 6.42
N SER A 71 -5.52 -4.77 6.74
CA SER A 71 -4.28 -4.01 6.84
C SER A 71 -3.12 -4.74 6.19
N LEU A 72 -2.51 -4.15 5.16
CA LEU A 72 -1.36 -4.72 4.45
C LEU A 72 -0.17 -3.76 4.52
N ILE A 73 0.93 -4.24 5.10
CA ILE A 73 2.17 -3.47 5.25
C ILE A 73 3.26 -4.11 4.40
N LEU A 74 3.80 -3.35 3.45
CA LEU A 74 4.75 -3.80 2.44
C LEU A 74 5.95 -2.87 2.30
N GLY A 75 6.10 -1.86 3.16
CA GLY A 75 7.13 -0.83 3.00
C GLY A 75 8.56 -1.37 3.02
N GLY A 76 9.49 -0.67 2.36
CA GLY A 76 10.90 -1.05 2.28
C GLY A 76 11.14 -2.31 1.44
N ASN A 77 10.26 -2.59 0.48
CA ASN A 77 10.44 -3.66 -0.50
C ASN A 77 10.55 -3.03 -1.89
N ASP A 78 11.49 -3.48 -2.71
CA ASP A 78 11.54 -3.05 -4.11
C ASP A 78 10.35 -3.65 -4.89
N LEU A 79 9.39 -2.78 -5.23
CA LEU A 79 8.14 -3.12 -5.93
C LEU A 79 7.94 -2.24 -7.17
N ASP A 80 9.00 -1.79 -7.83
CA ASP A 80 8.97 -0.87 -8.96
C ASP A 80 7.97 -1.25 -10.09
N GLN A 81 7.73 -2.55 -10.30
CA GLN A 81 6.81 -3.14 -11.28
C GLN A 81 5.44 -3.53 -10.69
N LEU A 82 4.94 -2.82 -9.68
CA LEU A 82 3.65 -3.12 -9.07
C LEU A 82 2.52 -3.02 -10.11
N SER A 83 2.08 -4.16 -10.65
CA SER A 83 1.09 -4.17 -11.73
C SER A 83 -0.19 -3.47 -11.29
N GLU A 84 -0.83 -2.75 -12.22
CA GLU A 84 -2.06 -1.98 -11.97
C GLU A 84 -3.22 -2.82 -11.44
N ASN A 85 -3.11 -4.16 -11.38
CA ASN A 85 -4.21 -5.04 -11.01
C ASN A 85 -4.08 -5.67 -9.61
N ILE A 86 -2.95 -5.54 -8.90
CA ILE A 86 -2.77 -6.30 -7.65
C ILE A 86 -3.75 -5.86 -6.56
N LEU A 87 -4.11 -4.58 -6.53
CA LEU A 87 -4.95 -3.99 -5.50
C LEU A 87 -6.45 -4.23 -5.76
N ARG A 88 -6.82 -4.75 -6.94
CA ARG A 88 -8.23 -4.89 -7.35
C ARG A 88 -9.05 -5.84 -6.47
N LYS A 89 -8.39 -6.78 -5.79
CA LYS A 89 -9.04 -7.75 -4.89
C LYS A 89 -8.98 -7.35 -3.42
N LEU A 90 -8.37 -6.21 -3.08
CA LEU A 90 -8.20 -5.71 -1.72
C LEU A 90 -9.37 -4.77 -1.31
N TYR A 91 -10.60 -5.11 -1.71
CA TYR A 91 -11.77 -4.26 -1.51
C TYR A 91 -12.15 -4.03 -0.04
N GLN A 92 -11.72 -4.93 0.87
CA GLN A 92 -11.93 -4.80 2.32
C GLN A 92 -10.85 -3.98 3.03
N THR A 93 -9.73 -3.69 2.33
CA THR A 93 -8.56 -3.09 2.95
C THR A 93 -8.84 -1.66 3.37
N ARG A 94 -8.48 -1.36 4.61
CA ARG A 94 -8.65 -0.05 5.26
C ARG A 94 -7.31 0.66 5.47
N HIS A 95 -6.23 -0.11 5.58
CA HIS A 95 -4.88 0.42 5.72
C HIS A 95 -3.92 -0.28 4.75
N LEU A 96 -3.21 0.51 3.95
CA LEU A 96 -2.18 0.02 3.05
C LEU A 96 -0.94 0.92 3.20
N GLU A 97 0.20 0.28 3.41
CA GLU A 97 1.50 0.90 3.64
C GLU A 97 2.49 0.38 2.59
N LEU A 98 2.92 1.27 1.72
CA LEU A 98 3.80 1.03 0.58
C LEU A 98 4.93 2.08 0.55
N SER A 99 5.35 2.57 1.72
CA SER A 99 6.46 3.51 1.81
C SER A 99 7.78 2.87 1.36
N ASP A 100 8.63 3.62 0.67
CA ASP A 100 9.98 3.18 0.30
C ASP A 100 9.95 1.89 -0.56
N CYS A 101 9.11 1.91 -1.61
CA CYS A 101 8.91 0.77 -2.51
C CYS A 101 9.33 1.04 -3.96
N GLU A 102 10.02 2.16 -4.21
CA GLU A 102 10.46 2.61 -5.54
C GLU A 102 9.31 2.79 -6.56
N LEU A 103 8.09 3.03 -6.08
CA LEU A 103 6.91 3.14 -6.95
C LEU A 103 6.96 4.40 -7.80
N LYS A 104 6.88 4.23 -9.13
CA LYS A 104 6.83 5.34 -10.10
C LYS A 104 5.42 5.79 -10.43
N SER A 105 4.46 4.87 -10.35
CA SER A 105 3.03 5.13 -10.48
C SER A 105 2.24 4.01 -9.80
N ILE A 106 0.98 4.28 -9.47
CA ILE A 106 0.05 3.30 -8.89
C ILE A 106 -0.99 2.78 -9.91
N GLY A 107 -1.09 3.42 -11.08
CA GLY A 107 -2.09 3.11 -12.11
C GLY A 107 -3.52 3.43 -11.69
N LEU A 108 -4.21 4.30 -12.44
CA LEU A 108 -5.61 4.69 -12.21
C LEU A 108 -6.57 3.49 -12.04
N GLY A 109 -6.36 2.42 -12.81
CA GLY A 109 -7.18 1.21 -12.78
C GLY A 109 -6.95 0.29 -11.58
N GLY A 110 -5.93 0.56 -10.76
CA GLY A 110 -5.55 -0.28 -9.62
C GLY A 110 -6.15 0.14 -8.29
N ILE A 111 -6.36 1.44 -8.10
CA ILE A 111 -6.83 1.96 -6.83
C ILE A 111 -8.35 2.07 -6.72
N SER A 112 -9.08 2.09 -7.84
CA SER A 112 -10.54 2.25 -7.83
C SER A 112 -11.29 1.19 -7.01
N PRO A 113 -10.81 -0.07 -6.87
CA PRO A 113 -11.49 -1.06 -6.03
C PRO A 113 -11.21 -0.91 -4.53
N LEU A 114 -10.29 -0.02 -4.11
CA LEU A 114 -9.99 0.26 -2.71
C LEU A 114 -11.08 1.12 -2.05
N ALA A 115 -12.35 0.76 -2.26
CA ALA A 115 -13.50 1.56 -1.86
C ALA A 115 -13.58 1.80 -0.34
N ASN A 116 -13.01 0.92 0.49
CA ASN A 116 -13.03 1.01 1.96
C ASN A 116 -11.74 1.56 2.57
N ILE A 117 -10.78 2.01 1.74
CA ILE A 117 -9.49 2.46 2.23
C ILE A 117 -9.63 3.74 3.06
N ASN A 118 -8.96 3.75 4.20
CA ASN A 118 -8.99 4.87 5.13
C ASN A 118 -7.63 5.56 5.27
N ARG A 119 -6.56 4.77 5.24
CA ARG A 119 -5.19 5.26 5.35
C ARG A 119 -4.29 4.64 4.28
N LEU A 120 -3.70 5.51 3.48
CA LEU A 120 -2.68 5.19 2.51
C LEU A 120 -1.37 5.87 2.89
N ASN A 121 -0.29 5.12 2.81
CA ASN A 121 1.04 5.67 2.94
C ASN A 121 1.91 5.21 1.76
N PHE A 122 2.42 6.20 1.05
CA PHE A 122 3.28 6.09 -0.10
C PHE A 122 4.51 6.99 0.05
N ASP A 123 4.89 7.32 1.29
CA ASP A 123 6.09 8.10 1.56
C ASP A 123 7.33 7.48 0.89
N LYS A 124 8.27 8.31 0.44
CA LYS A 124 9.53 7.86 -0.19
C LYS A 124 9.30 7.00 -1.43
N ASN A 125 8.49 7.48 -2.36
CA ASN A 125 8.33 6.88 -3.69
C ASN A 125 8.64 7.93 -4.76
N GLN A 126 8.28 7.66 -6.01
CA GLN A 126 8.52 8.54 -7.16
C GLN A 126 7.20 9.02 -7.79
N LEU A 127 6.11 9.02 -7.01
CA LEU A 127 4.75 9.33 -7.48
C LEU A 127 4.62 10.78 -7.92
N GLN A 128 3.71 11.00 -8.88
CA GLN A 128 3.49 12.30 -9.50
C GLN A 128 2.05 12.78 -9.31
N ASN A 129 1.75 13.96 -9.86
CA ASN A 129 0.43 14.58 -9.80
C ASN A 129 -0.72 13.70 -10.25
N THR A 130 -0.53 12.93 -11.32
CA THR A 130 -1.54 11.98 -11.82
C THR A 130 -1.95 10.98 -10.75
N ASP A 131 -0.99 10.44 -9.99
CA ASP A 131 -1.27 9.50 -8.90
C ASP A 131 -1.98 10.19 -7.74
N TYR A 132 -1.47 11.34 -7.30
CA TYR A 132 -2.09 12.16 -6.24
C TYR A 132 -3.56 12.47 -6.54
N PHE A 133 -3.86 13.03 -7.72
CA PHE A 133 -5.23 13.39 -8.11
C PHE A 133 -6.15 12.17 -8.23
N SER A 134 -5.59 10.99 -8.41
CA SER A 134 -6.33 9.73 -8.43
C SER A 134 -6.65 9.26 -7.00
N LEU A 135 -5.69 9.36 -6.09
CA LEU A 135 -5.83 8.95 -4.69
C LEU A 135 -6.85 9.79 -3.92
N ILE A 136 -6.87 11.11 -4.15
CA ILE A 136 -7.79 12.01 -3.43
C ILE A 136 -9.28 11.78 -3.79
N LYS A 137 -9.56 11.07 -4.89
CA LYS A 137 -10.92 10.68 -5.32
C LYS A 137 -11.48 9.50 -4.52
N LEU A 138 -10.65 8.82 -3.71
CA LEU A 138 -11.08 7.71 -2.88
C LEU A 138 -11.96 8.25 -1.74
N SER A 139 -13.27 8.02 -1.85
CA SER A 139 -14.27 8.67 -1.00
C SER A 139 -14.16 8.34 0.47
N ASN A 140 -13.60 7.19 0.87
CA ASN A 140 -13.42 6.81 2.28
C ASN A 140 -12.03 7.15 2.84
N LEU A 141 -11.13 7.68 2.01
CA LEU A 141 -9.77 8.01 2.40
C LEU A 141 -9.78 9.19 3.37
N LYS A 142 -9.13 9.01 4.52
CA LYS A 142 -8.97 10.03 5.57
C LYS A 142 -7.53 10.48 5.75
N LYS A 143 -6.57 9.58 5.52
CA LYS A 143 -5.15 9.88 5.72
C LYS A 143 -4.35 9.46 4.50
N LEU A 144 -3.63 10.41 3.91
CA LEU A 144 -2.78 10.20 2.76
C LEU A 144 -1.39 10.77 3.04
N LEU A 145 -0.41 9.87 3.09
CA LEU A 145 0.99 10.22 3.30
C LEU A 145 1.74 10.05 1.96
N LEU A 146 2.32 11.14 1.47
CA LEU A 146 2.99 11.25 0.18
C LEU A 146 4.31 12.02 0.31
N ASN A 147 4.91 12.05 1.50
CA ASN A 147 6.17 12.74 1.71
C ASN A 147 7.26 12.15 0.82
N ARG A 148 8.23 12.96 0.36
CA ARG A 148 9.35 12.51 -0.46
C ARG A 148 8.87 11.78 -1.74
N ASN A 149 8.08 12.49 -2.54
CA ASN A 149 7.65 12.08 -3.87
C ASN A 149 7.96 13.20 -4.88
N ASN A 150 7.44 13.08 -6.11
CA ASN A 150 7.66 14.02 -7.20
C ASN A 150 6.42 14.89 -7.49
N ILE A 151 5.60 15.19 -6.48
CA ILE A 151 4.38 15.98 -6.65
C ILE A 151 4.75 17.45 -6.79
N THR A 152 4.20 18.13 -7.80
CA THR A 152 4.47 19.57 -8.05
C THR A 152 3.28 20.46 -7.73
N ASP A 153 2.09 19.88 -7.61
CA ASP A 153 0.85 20.59 -7.36
C ASP A 153 -0.11 19.76 -6.50
N ILE A 154 -0.85 20.42 -5.62
CA ILE A 154 -1.91 19.79 -4.82
C ILE A 154 -3.25 20.51 -4.97
N CYS A 155 -3.36 21.46 -5.91
CA CYS A 155 -4.54 22.28 -6.06
C CYS A 155 -5.75 21.48 -6.51
N THR A 156 -6.85 21.69 -5.79
CA THR A 156 -8.13 21.02 -6.00
C THR A 156 -9.22 22.05 -6.26
N THR A 157 -10.16 21.71 -7.14
CA THR A 157 -11.36 22.52 -7.34
C THR A 157 -12.39 22.21 -6.25
N PRO A 158 -13.33 23.12 -5.95
CA PRO A 158 -14.42 22.87 -5.00
C PRO A 158 -15.28 21.64 -5.35
N ASP A 159 -15.31 21.28 -6.64
CA ASP A 159 -16.05 20.16 -7.20
C ASP A 159 -15.24 18.85 -7.22
N ALA A 160 -13.99 18.86 -6.74
CA ALA A 160 -13.27 17.64 -6.41
C ALA A 160 -14.05 16.91 -5.31
N ALA A 161 -15.00 16.06 -5.76
CA ALA A 161 -16.09 15.53 -4.97
C ALA A 161 -15.64 15.08 -3.57
N SER A 162 -15.90 15.94 -2.59
CA SER A 162 -15.89 15.67 -1.15
C SER A 162 -14.80 14.69 -0.71
N SER A 163 -13.53 15.05 -0.94
CA SER A 163 -12.45 14.29 -0.33
C SER A 163 -12.67 14.28 1.19
N ASN A 164 -12.85 13.08 1.76
CA ASN A 164 -12.99 12.91 3.21
C ASN A 164 -11.63 12.98 3.92
N LEU A 165 -10.61 13.47 3.22
CA LEU A 165 -9.25 13.57 3.68
C LEU A 165 -9.17 14.54 4.86
N GLU A 166 -8.69 14.02 5.97
CA GLU A 166 -8.49 14.72 7.23
C GLU A 166 -7.00 15.06 7.43
N LEU A 167 -6.10 14.25 6.87
CA LEU A 167 -4.65 14.43 6.90
C LEU A 167 -4.06 14.17 5.50
N LEU A 168 -3.36 15.17 4.98
CA LEU A 168 -2.49 15.07 3.81
C LEU A 168 -1.07 15.37 4.27
N SER A 169 -0.07 14.59 3.85
CA SER A 169 1.33 14.87 4.13
C SER A 169 2.06 14.88 2.79
N VAL A 170 2.66 16.01 2.43
CA VAL A 170 3.34 16.21 1.13
C VAL A 170 4.69 16.89 1.31
N ASP A 171 5.31 16.72 2.48
CA ASP A 171 6.65 17.23 2.76
C ASP A 171 7.67 16.66 1.78
N ASP A 172 8.76 17.39 1.55
CA ASP A 172 9.85 16.96 0.66
C ASP A 172 9.37 16.59 -0.77
N ASN A 173 8.34 17.28 -1.29
CA ASN A 173 7.93 17.21 -2.69
C ASN A 173 8.43 18.44 -3.48
N ASN A 174 8.08 18.52 -4.76
CA ASN A 174 8.47 19.61 -5.68
C ASN A 174 7.40 20.71 -5.79
N ILE A 175 6.66 20.96 -4.71
CA ILE A 175 5.57 21.95 -4.67
C ILE A 175 6.17 23.35 -4.49
N VAL A 176 6.00 24.23 -5.48
CA VAL A 176 6.64 25.56 -5.48
C VAL A 176 5.74 26.65 -4.91
N THR A 177 4.47 26.67 -5.28
CA THR A 177 3.51 27.70 -4.83
C THR A 177 2.13 27.13 -4.66
N LEU A 178 1.44 27.51 -3.58
CA LEU A 178 0.02 27.22 -3.37
C LEU A 178 -0.79 28.52 -3.47
N GLY A 179 -1.71 28.58 -4.42
CA GLY A 179 -2.65 29.70 -4.52
C GLY A 179 -3.68 29.71 -3.38
N PRO A 180 -4.33 30.85 -3.11
CA PRO A 180 -5.26 31.02 -1.98
C PRO A 180 -6.48 30.08 -2.02
N TYR A 181 -6.82 29.52 -3.19
CA TYR A 181 -7.96 28.60 -3.38
C TYR A 181 -7.52 27.16 -3.65
N CYS A 182 -6.23 26.87 -3.58
CA CYS A 182 -5.65 25.56 -3.92
C CYS A 182 -6.25 24.42 -3.06
N LEU A 183 -6.60 24.70 -1.82
CA LEU A 183 -7.15 23.71 -0.88
C LEU A 183 -8.68 23.75 -0.76
N ALA A 184 -9.39 24.46 -1.65
CA ALA A 184 -10.84 24.67 -1.53
C ALA A 184 -11.66 23.37 -1.59
N GLY A 185 -11.15 22.32 -2.24
CA GLY A 185 -11.78 20.99 -2.28
C GLY A 185 -11.67 20.21 -0.96
N PHE A 186 -10.72 20.56 -0.09
CA PHE A 186 -10.37 19.80 1.12
C PHE A 186 -11.16 20.23 2.37
N LYS A 187 -12.49 20.08 2.31
CA LYS A 187 -13.41 20.57 3.36
C LYS A 187 -13.24 19.93 4.73
N LYS A 188 -12.58 18.77 4.84
CA LYS A 188 -12.36 18.03 6.09
C LYS A 188 -10.91 18.02 6.56
N LEU A 189 -10.00 18.65 5.83
CA LEU A 189 -8.58 18.61 6.12
C LEU A 189 -8.28 19.37 7.42
N ARG A 190 -7.54 18.73 8.30
CA ARG A 190 -7.16 19.25 9.62
C ARG A 190 -5.65 19.37 9.76
N GLN A 191 -4.91 18.61 8.97
CA GLN A 191 -3.47 18.57 8.97
C GLN A 191 -2.99 18.47 7.51
N LEU A 192 -2.05 19.34 7.17
CA LEU A 192 -1.34 19.40 5.90
C LEU A 192 0.17 19.36 6.18
#